data_AF-A0A554UR94-F1
#
_entry.id   AF-A0A554UR94-F1
#
_cell.length_a   1.000
_cell.length_b   1.000
_cell.length_c   1.000
_cell.angle_alpha   90.00
_cell.angle_beta   90.00
_cell.angle_gamma   90.00
#
_symmetry.space_group_name_H-M   'P 1'
#
loop_
_entity.id
_entity.type
_entity.pdbx_description
1 polymer ?
#
loop_
_entity_poly.entity_id
_entity_poly.type
_entity_poly.pdbx_seq_one_letter_code
_entity_poly.pdbx_strand_id
1 'polypeptide(L)'
;MSRLAADAELVKLANLFGVDQSEVAFLSPLDAEPLRLLREAVAEHLLEEDRPLLRRLARIAERLPSRAGGWLATHISPVISAGIVVDIPARRGALLAKHVDPVLLADVCVHLDPRRARDLIQLLPVTKIVDIALELDSRDDFVTMSRFVDFLSDDTILAVEEAISDETRLLRIAFLMESKNRVDHIFRMLPSERIQRLLMRIQEDPEGLIAEFLSLLVHVSYGFKRELGDILAAQDDQLIDAYISAVDRRDLWADVLPVVSAMSPQSQERVVQLAPLRDEAVQANILRTADKFEMWGLVLPLVAQMGDENRSAVARIIAKMPESSMRVAVDAALIGEHWGILLNLVSRMPANKQAEFTGIVYGLGQVDPNLCERIINEAKALGIDTSPTVGASA
;
A
#
# COMPACT_ATOMS: atom_id res chain seq x y z
N MET A 1 2.41 10.26 1.15
CA MET A 1 1.34 9.90 0.20
C MET A 1 1.90 8.84 -0.74
N SER A 2 1.16 7.78 -1.03
CA SER A 2 1.68 6.65 -1.81
C SER A 2 1.31 6.78 -3.28
N ARG A 3 2.30 6.85 -4.17
CA ARG A 3 2.07 6.90 -5.62
C ARG A 3 1.35 5.64 -6.12
N LEU A 4 1.71 4.48 -5.54
CA LEU A 4 1.11 3.18 -5.86
C LEU A 4 -0.40 3.14 -5.57
N ALA A 5 -0.85 3.85 -4.53
CA ALA A 5 -2.26 3.99 -4.19
C ALA A 5 -3.04 4.75 -5.28
N ALA A 6 -2.46 5.85 -5.77
CA ALA A 6 -3.07 6.67 -6.80
C ALA A 6 -3.16 5.91 -8.13
N ASP A 7 -2.10 5.17 -8.49
CA ASP A 7 -2.09 4.33 -9.70
C ASP A 7 -3.21 3.28 -9.67
N ALA A 8 -3.42 2.62 -8.52
CA ALA A 8 -4.51 1.66 -8.36
C ALA A 8 -5.90 2.31 -8.56
N GLU A 9 -6.13 3.53 -8.07
CA GLU A 9 -7.40 4.24 -8.29
C GLU A 9 -7.57 4.72 -9.75
N LEU A 10 -6.49 5.07 -10.45
CA LEU A 10 -6.54 5.37 -11.89
C LEU A 10 -6.95 4.15 -12.72
N VAL A 11 -6.41 2.97 -12.41
CA VAL A 11 -6.84 1.71 -13.05
C VAL A 11 -8.35 1.50 -12.85
N LYS A 12 -8.86 1.72 -11.62
CA LYS A 12 -10.30 1.58 -11.33
C LYS A 12 -11.15 2.62 -12.07
N LEU A 13 -10.70 3.86 -12.19
CA LEU A 13 -11.38 4.92 -12.94
C LEU A 13 -11.43 4.62 -14.45
N ALA A 14 -10.31 4.19 -15.04
CA ALA A 14 -10.25 3.77 -16.44
C ALA A 14 -11.27 2.68 -16.73
N ASN A 15 -11.35 1.68 -15.83
CA ASN A 15 -12.33 0.61 -15.92
C ASN A 15 -13.78 1.09 -15.75
N LEU A 16 -14.05 2.05 -14.84
CA LEU A 16 -15.40 2.63 -14.70
C LEU A 16 -15.86 3.32 -15.99
N PHE A 17 -14.95 4.00 -16.69
CA PHE A 17 -15.25 4.68 -17.95
C PHE A 17 -15.19 3.77 -19.17
N GLY A 18 -14.61 2.56 -19.05
CA GLY A 18 -14.38 1.66 -20.17
C GLY A 18 -13.32 2.17 -21.15
N VAL A 19 -12.29 2.86 -20.64
CA VAL A 19 -11.20 3.46 -21.42
C VAL A 19 -9.84 2.91 -20.99
N ASP A 20 -8.80 3.16 -21.80
CA ASP A 20 -7.43 2.81 -21.43
C ASP A 20 -6.90 3.71 -20.29
N GLN A 21 -5.98 3.19 -19.46
CA GLN A 21 -5.39 3.95 -18.36
C GLN A 21 -4.69 5.24 -18.83
N SER A 22 -4.15 5.26 -20.05
CA SER A 22 -3.52 6.45 -20.63
C SER A 22 -4.49 7.62 -20.81
N GLU A 23 -5.79 7.35 -20.99
CA GLU A 23 -6.82 8.39 -21.15
C GLU A 23 -7.16 9.09 -19.84
N VAL A 24 -6.94 8.43 -18.70
CA VAL A 24 -7.11 9.02 -17.36
C VAL A 24 -5.80 9.50 -16.73
N ALA A 25 -4.67 9.38 -17.44
CA ALA A 25 -3.34 9.71 -16.91
C ALA A 25 -3.18 11.17 -16.48
N PHE A 26 -4.00 12.09 -17.00
CA PHE A 26 -4.03 13.49 -16.60
C PHE A 26 -4.45 13.69 -15.12
N LEU A 27 -5.05 12.67 -14.50
CA LEU A 27 -5.43 12.65 -13.09
C LEU A 27 -4.31 12.14 -12.16
N SER A 28 -3.17 11.68 -12.69
CA SER A 28 -2.02 11.19 -11.91
C SER A 28 -1.43 12.16 -10.87
N PRO A 29 -1.60 13.50 -10.98
CA PRO A 29 -1.15 14.40 -9.91
C PRO A 29 -2.02 14.35 -8.64
N LEU A 30 -3.20 13.72 -8.68
CA LEU A 30 -4.11 13.65 -7.53
C LEU A 30 -3.79 12.47 -6.61
N ASP A 31 -4.08 12.65 -5.32
CA ASP A 31 -3.99 11.56 -4.34
C ASP A 31 -5.12 10.54 -4.52
N ALA A 32 -4.90 9.33 -3.99
CA ALA A 32 -5.85 8.21 -4.07
C ALA A 32 -7.24 8.54 -3.49
N GLU A 33 -7.31 9.31 -2.40
CA GLU A 33 -8.59 9.61 -1.74
C GLU A 33 -9.52 10.49 -2.60
N PRO A 34 -9.07 11.63 -3.16
CA PRO A 34 -9.83 12.38 -4.16
C PRO A 34 -10.26 11.54 -5.38
N LEU A 35 -9.36 10.69 -5.91
CA LEU A 35 -9.67 9.83 -7.05
C LEU A 35 -10.79 8.85 -6.72
N ARG A 36 -10.76 8.26 -5.52
CA ARG A 36 -11.81 7.38 -5.02
C ARG A 36 -13.15 8.11 -4.89
N LEU A 37 -13.17 9.29 -4.29
CA LEU A 37 -14.39 10.10 -4.14
C LEU A 37 -15.01 10.46 -5.50
N LEU A 38 -14.17 10.83 -6.48
CA LEU A 38 -14.62 11.10 -7.84
C LEU A 38 -15.27 9.86 -8.46
N ARG A 39 -14.58 8.71 -8.37
CA ARG A 39 -15.07 7.44 -8.91
C ARG A 39 -16.42 7.04 -8.31
N GLU A 40 -16.56 7.17 -6.99
CA GLU A 40 -17.82 6.87 -6.29
C GLU A 40 -18.96 7.78 -6.72
N ALA A 41 -18.71 9.09 -6.82
CA ALA A 41 -19.71 10.08 -7.23
C ALA A 41 -20.18 9.86 -8.68
N VAL A 42 -19.25 9.56 -9.59
CA VAL A 42 -19.58 9.24 -10.99
C VAL A 42 -20.42 7.96 -11.08
N ALA A 43 -20.00 6.90 -10.38
CA ALA A 43 -20.73 5.63 -10.37
C ALA A 43 -22.15 5.78 -9.80
N GLU A 44 -22.32 6.60 -8.75
CA GLU A 44 -23.63 6.90 -8.18
C GLU A 44 -24.51 7.66 -9.19
N HIS A 45 -23.98 8.71 -9.81
CA HIS A 45 -24.73 9.53 -10.76
C HIS A 45 -25.24 8.71 -11.97
N LEU A 46 -24.38 7.88 -12.57
CA LEU A 46 -24.74 7.02 -13.70
C LEU A 46 -25.86 6.03 -13.37
N LEU A 47 -25.95 5.58 -12.11
CA LEU A 47 -26.96 4.63 -11.66
C LEU A 47 -28.29 5.29 -11.27
N GLU A 48 -28.29 6.57 -10.89
CA GLU A 48 -29.52 7.27 -10.49
C GLU A 48 -30.42 7.62 -11.67
N GLU A 49 -29.84 7.93 -12.84
CA GLU A 49 -30.57 8.37 -14.03
C GLU A 49 -31.59 7.33 -14.53
N ASP A 50 -31.20 6.04 -14.57
CA ASP A 50 -32.03 4.95 -15.12
C ASP A 50 -32.90 4.22 -14.07
N ARG A 51 -32.80 4.61 -12.80
CA ARG A 51 -33.40 3.88 -11.67
C ARG A 51 -34.93 3.67 -11.77
N PRO A 52 -35.75 4.64 -12.25
CA PRO A 52 -37.21 4.44 -12.35
C PRO A 52 -37.61 3.34 -13.32
N LEU A 53 -36.89 3.18 -14.44
CA LEU A 53 -37.13 2.14 -15.43
C LEU A 53 -36.75 0.77 -14.86
N LEU A 54 -35.54 0.67 -14.28
CA LEU A 54 -35.01 -0.58 -13.70
C LEU A 54 -35.93 -1.12 -12.61
N ARG A 55 -36.47 -0.26 -11.72
CA ARG A 55 -37.47 -0.65 -10.70
C ARG A 55 -38.77 -1.20 -11.27
N ARG A 56 -39.18 -0.78 -12.46
CA ARG A 56 -40.38 -1.34 -13.13
C ARG A 56 -40.07 -2.74 -13.65
N LEU A 57 -38.90 -2.92 -14.26
CA LEU A 57 -38.44 -4.21 -14.75
C LEU A 57 -38.21 -5.21 -13.61
N ALA A 58 -37.66 -4.77 -12.47
CA ALA A 58 -37.50 -5.59 -11.27
C ALA A 58 -38.82 -6.15 -10.75
N ARG A 59 -39.89 -5.34 -10.72
CA ARG A 59 -41.24 -5.81 -10.32
C ARG A 59 -41.82 -6.85 -11.27
N ILE A 60 -41.46 -6.80 -12.55
CA ILE A 60 -41.84 -7.82 -13.54
C ILE A 60 -41.04 -9.10 -13.27
N ALA A 61 -39.72 -8.96 -13.12
CA ALA A 61 -38.80 -10.07 -12.89
C ALA A 61 -39.10 -10.84 -11.60
N GLU A 62 -39.53 -10.15 -10.54
CA GLU A 62 -39.94 -10.75 -9.26
C GLU A 62 -41.05 -11.80 -9.43
N ARG A 63 -42.01 -11.52 -10.32
CA ARG A 63 -43.20 -12.34 -10.54
C ARG A 63 -42.96 -13.55 -11.46
N LEU A 64 -41.82 -13.60 -12.14
CA LEU A 64 -41.50 -14.70 -13.05
C LEU A 64 -41.20 -15.99 -12.27
N PRO A 65 -41.47 -17.19 -12.80
CA PRO A 65 -40.92 -18.44 -12.27
C PRO A 65 -39.38 -18.45 -12.33
N SER A 66 -38.70 -19.16 -11.42
CA SER A 66 -37.22 -19.06 -11.29
C SER A 66 -36.47 -19.46 -12.57
N ARG A 67 -36.92 -20.53 -13.24
CA ARG A 67 -36.33 -20.99 -14.52
C ARG A 67 -36.60 -20.02 -15.66
N ALA A 68 -37.80 -19.45 -15.73
CA ALA A 68 -38.17 -18.49 -16.77
C ALA A 68 -37.41 -17.17 -16.61
N GLY A 69 -37.21 -16.71 -15.37
CA GLY A 69 -36.39 -15.53 -15.10
C GLY A 69 -34.91 -15.76 -15.40
N GLY A 70 -34.36 -16.95 -15.08
CA GLY A 70 -32.99 -17.31 -15.49
C GLY A 70 -32.82 -17.38 -17.01
N TRP A 71 -33.79 -17.92 -17.74
CA TRP A 71 -33.79 -17.92 -19.20
C TRP A 71 -33.96 -16.52 -19.81
N LEU A 72 -34.79 -15.67 -19.22
CA LEU A 72 -34.93 -14.27 -19.67
C LEU A 72 -33.65 -13.47 -19.43
N ALA A 73 -32.91 -13.77 -18.36
CA ALA A 73 -31.62 -13.13 -18.08
C ALA A 73 -30.62 -13.31 -19.25
N THR A 74 -30.68 -14.42 -19.99
CA THR A 74 -29.80 -14.66 -21.15
C THR A 74 -30.16 -13.82 -22.39
N HIS A 75 -31.31 -13.14 -22.39
CA HIS A 75 -31.81 -12.35 -23.52
C HIS A 75 -31.73 -10.84 -23.27
N ILE A 76 -31.43 -10.43 -22.04
CA ILE A 76 -31.25 -9.02 -21.67
C ILE A 76 -29.76 -8.74 -21.44
N SER A 77 -29.33 -7.49 -21.64
CA SER A 77 -27.92 -7.15 -21.47
C SER A 77 -27.46 -7.32 -20.01
N PRO A 78 -26.19 -7.65 -19.77
CA PRO A 78 -25.63 -7.75 -18.41
C PRO A 78 -25.80 -6.48 -17.58
N VAL A 79 -25.70 -5.30 -18.20
CA VAL A 79 -25.95 -3.99 -17.57
C VAL A 79 -27.37 -3.89 -17.02
N ILE A 80 -28.37 -4.27 -17.82
CA ILE A 80 -29.78 -4.24 -17.39
C ILE A 80 -30.01 -5.26 -16.29
N SER A 81 -29.44 -6.46 -16.40
CA SER A 81 -29.50 -7.49 -15.36
C SER A 81 -28.91 -7.00 -14.03
N ALA A 82 -27.73 -6.36 -14.06
CA ALA A 82 -27.09 -5.77 -12.89
C ALA A 82 -27.95 -4.65 -12.27
N GLY A 83 -28.55 -3.80 -13.10
CA GLY A 83 -29.46 -2.76 -12.63
C GLY A 83 -30.75 -3.31 -12.00
N ILE A 84 -31.34 -4.34 -12.61
CA ILE A 84 -32.57 -4.98 -12.13
C ILE A 84 -32.34 -5.69 -10.79
N VAL A 85 -31.25 -6.45 -10.66
CA VAL A 85 -31.04 -7.36 -9.53
C VAL A 85 -30.96 -6.62 -8.19
N VAL A 86 -30.51 -5.37 -8.23
CA VAL A 86 -30.39 -4.48 -7.05
C VAL A 86 -31.76 -4.08 -6.47
N ASP A 87 -32.83 -4.06 -7.27
CA ASP A 87 -34.17 -3.69 -6.82
C ASP A 87 -35.09 -4.92 -6.64
N ILE A 88 -34.58 -6.15 -6.77
CA ILE A 88 -35.31 -7.40 -6.49
C ILE A 88 -35.00 -7.86 -5.05
N PRO A 89 -35.96 -8.44 -4.30
CA PRO A 89 -35.68 -9.04 -2.99
C PRO A 89 -34.55 -10.07 -3.06
N ALA A 90 -33.57 -9.98 -2.16
CA ALA A 90 -32.33 -10.78 -2.19
C ALA A 90 -32.56 -12.30 -2.35
N ARG A 91 -33.51 -12.87 -1.60
CA ARG A 91 -33.89 -14.30 -1.73
C ARG A 91 -34.36 -14.67 -3.12
N ARG A 92 -35.11 -13.77 -3.76
CA ARG A 92 -35.63 -13.99 -5.11
C ARG A 92 -34.50 -13.88 -6.14
N GLY A 93 -33.64 -12.88 -6.02
CA GLY A 93 -32.44 -12.75 -6.87
C GLY A 93 -31.53 -13.98 -6.78
N ALA A 94 -31.25 -14.47 -5.57
CA ALA A 94 -30.45 -15.68 -5.38
C ALA A 94 -31.09 -16.93 -6.02
N LEU A 95 -32.41 -17.08 -5.97
CA LEU A 95 -33.11 -18.18 -6.65
C LEU A 95 -33.03 -18.09 -8.19
N LEU A 96 -33.04 -16.87 -8.74
CA LEU A 96 -32.86 -16.65 -10.18
C LEU A 96 -31.43 -17.00 -10.60
N ALA A 97 -30.44 -16.47 -9.88
CA ALA A 97 -29.01 -16.68 -10.15
C ALA A 97 -28.60 -18.16 -10.16
N LYS A 98 -29.26 -19.03 -9.37
CA LYS A 98 -29.04 -20.48 -9.41
C LYS A 98 -29.22 -21.10 -10.80
N HIS A 99 -30.08 -20.51 -11.63
CA HIS A 99 -30.38 -20.99 -12.98
C HIS A 99 -29.67 -20.21 -14.09
N VAL A 100 -28.82 -19.25 -13.72
CA VAL A 100 -28.02 -18.48 -14.66
C VAL A 100 -26.61 -19.08 -14.72
N ASP A 101 -26.07 -19.17 -15.93
CA ASP A 101 -24.74 -19.69 -16.19
C ASP A 101 -23.65 -18.76 -15.60
N PRO A 102 -22.54 -19.30 -15.06
CA PRO A 102 -21.45 -18.50 -14.52
C PRO A 102 -20.88 -17.46 -15.50
N VAL A 103 -20.81 -17.76 -16.81
CA VAL A 103 -20.33 -16.84 -17.85
C VAL A 103 -21.14 -15.55 -17.85
N LEU A 104 -22.46 -15.66 -17.82
CA LEU A 104 -23.35 -14.50 -17.81
C LEU A 104 -23.36 -13.81 -16.45
N LEU A 105 -23.24 -14.56 -15.34
CA LEU A 105 -23.15 -13.95 -14.02
C LEU A 105 -21.86 -13.15 -13.85
N ALA A 106 -20.74 -13.60 -14.42
CA ALA A 106 -19.50 -12.86 -14.49
C ALA A 106 -19.69 -11.53 -15.25
N ASP A 107 -20.36 -11.54 -16.41
CA ASP A 107 -20.69 -10.31 -17.16
C ASP A 107 -21.56 -9.35 -16.31
N VAL A 108 -22.50 -9.89 -15.55
CA VAL A 108 -23.35 -9.10 -14.65
C VAL A 108 -22.50 -8.49 -13.51
N CYS A 109 -21.55 -9.24 -12.97
CA CYS A 109 -20.67 -8.77 -11.89
C CYS A 109 -19.84 -7.54 -12.27
N VAL A 110 -19.39 -7.43 -13.54
CA VAL A 110 -18.65 -6.25 -14.04
C VAL A 110 -19.42 -4.95 -13.78
N HIS A 111 -20.74 -4.97 -13.99
CA HIS A 111 -21.61 -3.80 -13.88
C HIS A 111 -22.32 -3.68 -12.52
N LEU A 112 -22.31 -4.73 -11.71
CA LEU A 112 -23.00 -4.75 -10.43
C LEU A 112 -22.22 -3.97 -9.37
N ASP A 113 -22.90 -3.09 -8.63
CA ASP A 113 -22.35 -2.53 -7.39
C ASP A 113 -22.60 -3.52 -6.23
N PRO A 114 -21.56 -4.21 -5.72
CA PRO A 114 -21.73 -5.23 -4.69
C PRO A 114 -22.25 -4.65 -3.36
N ARG A 115 -22.05 -3.35 -3.08
CA ARG A 115 -22.62 -2.66 -1.90
C ARG A 115 -24.14 -2.74 -1.89
N ARG A 116 -24.75 -2.66 -3.07
CA ARG A 116 -26.21 -2.65 -3.25
C ARG A 116 -26.80 -4.06 -3.39
N ALA A 117 -25.96 -5.08 -3.52
CA ALA A 117 -26.36 -6.49 -3.67
C ALA A 117 -25.88 -7.39 -2.51
N ARG A 118 -25.41 -6.82 -1.40
CA ARG A 118 -24.83 -7.56 -0.25
C ARG A 118 -25.68 -8.74 0.20
N ASP A 119 -26.96 -8.50 0.48
CA ASP A 119 -27.86 -9.54 0.99
C ASP A 119 -28.08 -10.67 -0.03
N LEU A 120 -28.03 -10.35 -1.34
CA LEU A 120 -28.12 -11.34 -2.40
C LEU A 120 -26.85 -12.19 -2.46
N ILE A 121 -25.69 -11.53 -2.46
CA ILE A 121 -24.37 -12.19 -2.50
C ILE A 121 -24.26 -13.19 -1.36
N GLN A 122 -24.66 -12.80 -0.14
CA GLN A 122 -24.63 -13.68 1.05
C GLN A 122 -25.58 -14.88 0.97
N LEU A 123 -26.59 -14.85 0.09
CA LEU A 123 -27.55 -15.95 -0.09
C LEU A 123 -27.16 -16.90 -1.24
N LEU A 124 -26.15 -16.57 -2.03
CA LEU A 124 -25.68 -17.44 -3.09
C LEU A 124 -24.94 -18.65 -2.50
N PRO A 125 -25.12 -19.87 -3.07
CA PRO A 125 -24.31 -21.01 -2.69
C PRO A 125 -22.83 -20.76 -2.96
N VAL A 126 -21.95 -21.19 -2.05
CA VAL A 126 -20.49 -21.06 -2.19
C VAL A 126 -20.00 -21.59 -3.54
N THR A 127 -20.47 -22.76 -3.97
CA THR A 127 -20.09 -23.35 -5.27
C THR A 127 -20.40 -22.43 -6.44
N LYS A 128 -21.53 -21.72 -6.42
CA LYS A 128 -21.88 -20.79 -7.49
C LYS A 128 -20.97 -19.56 -7.49
N ILE A 129 -20.55 -19.08 -6.32
CA ILE A 129 -19.59 -17.98 -6.22
C ILE A 129 -18.22 -18.42 -6.75
N VAL A 130 -17.79 -19.64 -6.41
CA VAL A 130 -16.55 -20.23 -6.94
C VAL A 130 -16.60 -20.35 -8.47
N ASP A 131 -17.72 -20.82 -9.05
CA ASP A 131 -17.87 -20.89 -10.51
C ASP A 131 -17.74 -19.50 -11.18
N ILE A 132 -18.32 -18.46 -10.58
CA ILE A 132 -18.22 -17.07 -11.08
C ILE A 132 -16.78 -16.56 -10.94
N ALA A 133 -16.14 -16.84 -9.80
CA ALA A 133 -14.77 -16.41 -9.54
C ALA A 133 -13.79 -17.06 -10.53
N LEU A 134 -13.93 -18.35 -10.83
CA LEU A 134 -13.12 -19.05 -11.83
C LEU A 134 -13.33 -18.48 -13.25
N GLU A 135 -14.56 -18.10 -13.58
CA GLU A 135 -14.84 -17.45 -14.86
C GLU A 135 -14.15 -16.07 -14.95
N LEU A 136 -14.26 -15.22 -13.93
CA LEU A 136 -13.58 -13.92 -13.88
C LEU A 136 -12.05 -14.08 -13.90
N ASP A 137 -11.53 -15.06 -13.17
CA ASP A 137 -10.11 -15.41 -13.11
C ASP A 137 -9.57 -15.91 -14.46
N SER A 138 -10.38 -16.63 -15.25
CA SER A 138 -10.01 -17.05 -16.61
C SER A 138 -9.91 -15.88 -17.60
N ARG A 139 -10.54 -14.74 -17.27
CA ARG A 139 -10.56 -13.51 -18.06
C ARG A 139 -9.56 -12.46 -17.56
N ASP A 140 -8.78 -12.80 -16.53
CA ASP A 140 -7.92 -11.85 -15.79
C ASP A 140 -8.67 -10.63 -15.23
N ASP A 141 -9.98 -10.76 -14.95
CA ASP A 141 -10.82 -9.67 -14.42
C ASP A 141 -10.68 -9.53 -12.90
N PHE A 142 -9.46 -9.26 -12.46
CA PHE A 142 -9.12 -9.09 -11.05
C PHE A 142 -9.77 -7.84 -10.43
N VAL A 143 -10.15 -6.86 -11.25
CA VAL A 143 -10.80 -5.62 -10.82
C VAL A 143 -12.23 -5.89 -10.40
N THR A 144 -12.98 -6.67 -11.18
CA THR A 144 -14.31 -7.11 -10.76
C THR A 144 -14.19 -7.98 -9.51
N MET A 145 -13.25 -8.93 -9.48
CA MET A 145 -13.08 -9.81 -8.31
C MET A 145 -12.80 -9.03 -7.02
N SER A 146 -11.88 -8.05 -7.05
CA SER A 146 -11.48 -7.30 -5.85
C SER A 146 -12.64 -6.53 -5.22
N ARG A 147 -13.60 -6.04 -6.03
CA ARG A 147 -14.79 -5.30 -5.57
C ARG A 147 -15.73 -6.16 -4.72
N PHE A 148 -15.76 -7.48 -4.92
CA PHE A 148 -16.69 -8.37 -4.22
C PHE A 148 -16.15 -8.91 -2.89
N VAL A 149 -14.84 -8.85 -2.66
CA VAL A 149 -14.16 -9.51 -1.53
C VAL A 149 -14.71 -9.09 -0.15
N ASP A 150 -15.08 -7.81 0.01
CA ASP A 150 -15.64 -7.27 1.24
C ASP A 150 -17.06 -7.77 1.57
N PHE A 151 -17.73 -8.42 0.60
CA PHE A 151 -19.12 -8.88 0.71
C PHE A 151 -19.25 -10.39 0.83
N LEU A 152 -18.14 -11.13 0.68
CA LEU A 152 -18.08 -12.59 0.81
C LEU A 152 -17.91 -13.01 2.27
N SER A 153 -18.39 -14.20 2.63
CA SER A 153 -18.02 -14.82 3.91
C SER A 153 -16.59 -15.35 3.87
N ASP A 154 -15.98 -15.55 5.03
CA ASP A 154 -14.64 -16.12 5.15
C ASP A 154 -14.56 -17.52 4.52
N ASP A 155 -15.57 -18.38 4.77
CA ASP A 155 -15.68 -19.70 4.12
C ASP A 155 -15.72 -19.61 2.59
N THR A 156 -16.36 -18.57 2.04
CA THR A 156 -16.45 -18.38 0.59
C THR A 156 -15.10 -17.92 0.03
N ILE A 157 -14.39 -17.03 0.74
CA ILE A 157 -13.06 -16.59 0.35
C ILE A 157 -12.11 -17.78 0.32
N LEU A 158 -12.10 -18.61 1.36
CA LEU A 158 -11.27 -19.82 1.41
C LEU A 158 -11.61 -20.79 0.28
N ALA A 159 -12.88 -20.96 -0.08
CA ALA A 159 -13.27 -21.81 -1.20
C ALA A 159 -12.80 -21.25 -2.57
N VAL A 160 -12.88 -19.93 -2.77
CA VAL A 160 -12.37 -19.28 -4.00
C VAL A 160 -10.85 -19.34 -4.05
N GLU A 161 -10.20 -19.15 -2.91
CA GLU A 161 -8.76 -19.24 -2.74
C GLU A 161 -8.23 -20.65 -3.05
N GLU A 162 -8.87 -21.70 -2.54
CA GLU A 162 -8.52 -23.10 -2.85
C GLU A 162 -8.69 -23.40 -4.35
N ALA A 163 -9.72 -22.83 -4.98
CA ALA A 163 -9.97 -22.99 -6.41
C ALA A 163 -8.94 -22.25 -7.28
N ILE A 164 -8.45 -21.08 -6.84
CA ILE A 164 -7.42 -20.29 -7.52
C ILE A 164 -6.04 -20.63 -6.95
N SER A 165 -5.41 -21.64 -7.54
CA SER A 165 -4.13 -22.18 -7.05
C SER A 165 -2.91 -21.29 -7.34
N ASP A 166 -3.06 -20.21 -8.12
CA ASP A 166 -1.96 -19.34 -8.54
C ASP A 166 -1.79 -18.11 -7.62
N GLU A 167 -0.66 -18.06 -6.91
CA GLU A 167 -0.33 -16.97 -5.98
C GLU A 167 -0.22 -15.60 -6.67
N THR A 168 0.20 -15.55 -7.94
CA THR A 168 0.30 -14.31 -8.71
C THR A 168 -1.08 -13.68 -8.93
N ARG A 169 -2.10 -14.51 -9.16
CA ARG A 169 -3.49 -14.04 -9.34
C ARG A 169 -4.05 -13.48 -8.05
N LEU A 170 -3.81 -14.16 -6.92
CA LEU A 170 -4.20 -13.66 -5.59
C LEU A 170 -3.53 -12.33 -5.25
N LEU A 171 -2.24 -12.17 -5.56
CA LEU A 171 -1.51 -10.92 -5.37
C LEU A 171 -2.18 -9.77 -6.13
N ARG A 172 -2.56 -10.00 -7.40
CA ARG A 172 -3.25 -9.01 -8.23
C ARG A 172 -4.62 -8.62 -7.69
N ILE A 173 -5.40 -9.60 -7.22
CA ILE A 173 -6.71 -9.33 -6.58
C ILE A 173 -6.48 -8.47 -5.32
N ALA A 174 -5.55 -8.87 -4.46
CA ALA A 174 -5.25 -8.16 -3.22
C ALA A 174 -4.77 -6.72 -3.48
N PHE A 175 -3.93 -6.51 -4.51
CA PHE A 175 -3.46 -5.19 -4.93
C PHE A 175 -4.60 -4.24 -5.29
N LEU A 176 -5.68 -4.78 -5.86
CA LEU A 176 -6.86 -4.01 -6.29
C LEU A 176 -7.92 -3.85 -5.20
N MET A 177 -7.73 -4.45 -4.02
CA MET A 177 -8.68 -4.35 -2.89
C MET A 177 -8.64 -2.96 -2.25
N GLU A 178 -9.79 -2.50 -1.75
CA GLU A 178 -9.92 -1.19 -1.10
C GLU A 178 -9.71 -1.27 0.41
N SER A 179 -10.18 -2.35 1.04
CA SER A 179 -10.19 -2.49 2.48
C SER A 179 -8.88 -3.07 3.02
N LYS A 180 -8.05 -2.20 3.60
CA LYS A 180 -6.80 -2.59 4.29
C LYS A 180 -7.03 -3.71 5.32
N ASN A 181 -8.03 -3.52 6.17
CA ASN A 181 -8.39 -4.49 7.21
C ASN A 181 -8.84 -5.83 6.61
N ARG A 182 -9.46 -5.82 5.43
CA ARG A 182 -9.84 -7.04 4.75
C ARG A 182 -8.65 -7.77 4.16
N VAL A 183 -7.70 -7.06 3.55
CA VAL A 183 -6.44 -7.65 3.07
C VAL A 183 -5.71 -8.34 4.23
N ASP A 184 -5.55 -7.64 5.35
CA ASP A 184 -4.97 -8.18 6.58
C ASP A 184 -5.67 -9.45 7.08
N HIS A 185 -7.02 -9.41 7.13
CA HIS A 185 -7.82 -10.53 7.60
C HIS A 185 -7.66 -11.75 6.70
N ILE A 186 -7.75 -11.56 5.38
CA ILE A 186 -7.61 -12.65 4.40
C ILE A 186 -6.23 -13.27 4.50
N PHE A 187 -5.18 -12.46 4.55
CA PHE A 187 -3.83 -12.98 4.61
C PHE A 187 -3.59 -13.85 5.84
N ARG A 188 -4.16 -13.48 7.00
CA ARG A 188 -4.09 -14.30 8.22
C ARG A 188 -4.87 -15.61 8.15
N MET A 189 -5.85 -15.68 7.26
CA MET A 189 -6.58 -16.92 6.98
C MET A 189 -5.83 -17.82 5.98
N LEU A 190 -4.91 -17.27 5.18
CA LEU A 190 -4.13 -18.04 4.21
C LEU A 190 -3.16 -18.98 4.92
N PRO A 191 -3.00 -20.23 4.43
CA PRO A 191 -1.93 -21.11 4.89
C PRO A 191 -0.55 -20.49 4.69
N SER A 192 0.36 -20.67 5.65
CA SER A 192 1.74 -20.16 5.59
C SER A 192 2.49 -20.60 4.32
N GLU A 193 2.16 -21.79 3.80
CA GLU A 193 2.75 -22.35 2.57
C GLU A 193 2.38 -21.53 1.32
N ARG A 194 1.21 -20.90 1.31
CA ARG A 194 0.77 -20.02 0.20
C ARG A 194 1.59 -18.73 0.18
N ILE A 195 1.85 -18.17 1.35
CA ILE A 195 2.68 -16.98 1.50
C ILE A 195 4.12 -17.28 1.05
N GLN A 196 4.67 -18.43 1.44
CA GLN A 196 6.00 -18.85 1.00
C GLN A 196 6.05 -19.03 -0.53
N ARG A 197 5.04 -19.67 -1.13
CA ARG A 197 4.95 -19.79 -2.59
C ARG A 197 4.86 -18.45 -3.29
N LEU A 198 4.11 -17.50 -2.74
CA LEU A 198 4.03 -16.13 -3.29
C LEU A 198 5.42 -15.47 -3.30
N LEU A 199 6.18 -15.58 -2.22
CA LEU A 199 7.55 -15.03 -2.17
C LEU A 199 8.48 -15.71 -3.17
N MET A 200 8.39 -17.04 -3.33
CA MET A 200 9.12 -17.76 -4.37
C MET A 200 8.76 -17.27 -5.78
N ARG A 201 7.47 -17.04 -6.05
CA ARG A 201 7.03 -16.47 -7.35
C ARG A 201 7.60 -15.08 -7.61
N ILE A 202 7.68 -14.24 -6.59
CA ILE A 202 8.27 -12.91 -6.74
C ILE A 202 9.78 -13.00 -6.98
N GLN A 203 10.46 -14.02 -6.44
CA GLN A 203 11.86 -14.30 -6.74
C GLN A 203 12.06 -14.79 -8.19
N GLU A 204 11.13 -15.59 -8.71
CA GLU A 204 11.13 -16.08 -10.10
C GLU A 204 10.84 -14.98 -11.14
N ASP A 205 9.91 -14.07 -10.84
CA ASP A 205 9.57 -12.91 -11.68
C ASP A 205 9.58 -11.58 -10.91
N PRO A 206 10.77 -11.04 -10.59
CA PRO A 206 10.90 -9.80 -9.82
C PRO A 206 10.34 -8.57 -10.57
N GLU A 207 10.54 -8.50 -11.88
CA GLU A 207 10.12 -7.34 -12.68
C GLU A 207 8.59 -7.22 -12.74
N GLY A 208 7.90 -8.36 -12.86
CA GLY A 208 6.45 -8.44 -13.01
C GLY A 208 5.62 -8.38 -11.74
N LEU A 209 6.18 -8.70 -10.56
CA LEU A 209 5.39 -8.86 -9.32
C LEU A 209 5.81 -7.98 -8.14
N ILE A 210 7.04 -7.44 -8.16
CA ILE A 210 7.50 -6.57 -7.06
C ILE A 210 6.65 -5.31 -6.95
N ALA A 211 6.08 -4.78 -8.05
CA ALA A 211 5.27 -3.57 -8.00
C ALA A 211 4.02 -3.78 -7.13
N GLU A 212 3.28 -4.83 -7.43
CA GLU A 212 2.04 -5.21 -6.76
C GLU A 212 2.31 -5.57 -5.30
N PHE A 213 3.38 -6.32 -5.04
CA PHE A 213 3.78 -6.66 -3.68
C PHE A 213 4.18 -5.44 -2.85
N LEU A 214 4.99 -4.52 -3.41
CA LEU A 214 5.35 -3.28 -2.71
C LEU A 214 4.11 -2.42 -2.43
N SER A 215 3.17 -2.35 -3.38
CA SER A 215 1.92 -1.63 -3.16
C SER A 215 1.11 -2.24 -2.01
N LEU A 216 1.03 -3.57 -1.92
CA LEU A 216 0.38 -4.24 -0.80
C LEU A 216 0.99 -3.83 0.55
N LEU A 217 2.32 -3.80 0.66
CA LEU A 217 3.00 -3.38 1.90
C LEU A 217 2.61 -1.97 2.36
N VAL A 218 2.24 -1.09 1.44
CA VAL A 218 1.78 0.26 1.79
C VAL A 218 0.34 0.28 2.28
N HIS A 219 -0.49 -0.60 1.73
CA HIS A 219 -1.94 -0.65 1.91
C HIS A 219 -2.41 -1.58 3.03
N VAL A 220 -1.51 -2.21 3.76
CA VAL A 220 -1.85 -3.08 4.91
C VAL A 220 -1.75 -2.35 6.25
N SER A 221 -2.34 -2.91 7.31
CA SER A 221 -2.23 -2.32 8.66
C SER A 221 -0.80 -2.38 9.19
N TYR A 222 -0.48 -1.56 10.20
CA TYR A 222 0.84 -1.54 10.82
C TYR A 222 1.29 -2.91 11.36
N GLY A 223 0.37 -3.66 11.97
CA GLY A 223 0.68 -5.00 12.49
C GLY A 223 1.07 -5.95 11.36
N PHE A 224 0.38 -5.83 10.21
CA PHE A 224 0.66 -6.67 9.07
C PHE A 224 1.90 -6.22 8.27
N LYS A 225 2.23 -4.92 8.26
CA LYS A 225 3.53 -4.43 7.75
C LYS A 225 4.72 -5.05 8.47
N ARG A 226 4.64 -5.15 9.81
CA ARG A 226 5.67 -5.81 10.62
C ARG A 226 5.82 -7.27 10.19
N GLU A 227 4.72 -8.00 10.16
CA GLU A 227 4.71 -9.43 9.83
C GLU A 227 5.27 -9.71 8.44
N LEU A 228 4.78 -9.01 7.40
CA LEU A 228 5.33 -9.14 6.04
C LEU A 228 6.78 -8.71 5.96
N GLY A 229 7.14 -7.62 6.64
CA GLY A 229 8.52 -7.15 6.69
C GLY A 229 9.47 -8.17 7.33
N ASP A 230 9.04 -8.81 8.42
CA ASP A 230 9.80 -9.87 9.07
C ASP A 230 9.92 -11.13 8.19
N ILE A 231 8.83 -11.52 7.51
CA ILE A 231 8.85 -12.65 6.55
C ILE A 231 9.81 -12.36 5.41
N LEU A 232 9.80 -11.13 4.86
CA LEU A 232 10.70 -10.71 3.78
C LEU A 232 12.15 -10.68 4.25
N ALA A 233 12.42 -10.14 5.44
CA ALA A 233 13.77 -10.10 6.02
C ALA A 233 14.33 -11.50 6.31
N ALA A 234 13.47 -12.50 6.52
CA ALA A 234 13.87 -13.90 6.71
C ALA A 234 14.22 -14.63 5.40
N GLN A 235 13.96 -14.04 4.24
CA GLN A 235 14.33 -14.63 2.95
C GLN A 235 15.84 -14.53 2.68
N ASP A 236 16.30 -15.20 1.62
CA ASP A 236 17.69 -15.12 1.18
C ASP A 236 18.07 -13.71 0.70
N ASP A 237 19.37 -13.42 0.77
CA ASP A 237 19.90 -12.09 0.44
C ASP A 237 19.63 -11.72 -1.04
N GLN A 238 19.55 -12.69 -1.96
CA GLN A 238 19.32 -12.43 -3.38
C GLN A 238 17.91 -11.86 -3.62
N LEU A 239 16.89 -12.40 -2.95
CA LEU A 239 15.54 -11.87 -3.04
C LEU A 239 15.46 -10.46 -2.46
N ILE A 240 16.04 -10.24 -1.27
CA ILE A 240 15.99 -8.91 -0.62
C ILE A 240 16.76 -7.87 -1.45
N ASP A 241 17.89 -8.25 -2.06
CA ASP A 241 18.66 -7.38 -2.95
C ASP A 241 17.86 -6.97 -4.20
N ALA A 242 17.07 -7.90 -4.77
CA ALA A 242 16.17 -7.60 -5.88
C ALA A 242 15.08 -6.59 -5.47
N TYR A 243 14.52 -6.74 -4.26
CA TYR A 243 13.57 -5.77 -3.71
C TYR A 243 14.19 -4.39 -3.51
N ILE A 244 15.35 -4.29 -2.86
CA ILE A 244 16.03 -3.01 -2.64
C ILE A 244 16.32 -2.32 -3.98
N SER A 245 16.81 -3.09 -4.97
CA SER A 245 17.10 -2.59 -6.31
C SER A 245 15.84 -2.11 -7.03
N ALA A 246 14.71 -2.80 -6.89
CA ALA A 246 13.43 -2.38 -7.46
C ALA A 246 12.86 -1.13 -6.78
N VAL A 247 12.99 -1.04 -5.45
CA VAL A 247 12.58 0.14 -4.67
C VAL A 247 13.37 1.37 -5.08
N ASP A 248 14.69 1.23 -5.21
CA ASP A 248 15.56 2.34 -5.60
C ASP A 248 15.30 2.80 -7.05
N ARG A 249 15.21 1.85 -8.01
CA ARG A 249 14.89 2.17 -9.41
C ARG A 249 13.56 2.90 -9.58
N ARG A 250 12.59 2.65 -8.71
CA ARG A 250 11.23 3.19 -8.79
C ARG A 250 10.97 4.38 -7.84
N ASP A 251 11.98 4.85 -7.11
CA ASP A 251 11.86 5.96 -6.15
C ASP A 251 10.75 5.71 -5.09
N LEU A 252 10.67 4.47 -4.58
CA LEU A 252 9.63 4.02 -3.64
C LEU A 252 10.07 4.04 -2.17
N TRP A 253 11.17 4.72 -1.85
CA TRP A 253 11.70 4.78 -0.48
C TRP A 253 10.70 5.36 0.53
N ALA A 254 9.87 6.32 0.11
CA ALA A 254 8.85 6.93 0.99
C ALA A 254 7.78 5.90 1.42
N ASP A 255 7.53 4.91 0.57
CA ASP A 255 6.56 3.86 0.79
C ASP A 255 7.14 2.72 1.65
N VAL A 256 8.43 2.41 1.48
CA VAL A 256 9.11 1.26 2.11
C VAL A 256 9.72 1.58 3.47
N LEU A 257 10.24 2.79 3.70
CA LEU A 257 10.83 3.16 4.99
C LEU A 257 9.89 2.92 6.19
N PRO A 258 8.58 3.25 6.13
CA PRO A 258 7.65 2.91 7.19
C PRO A 258 7.51 1.41 7.45
N VAL A 259 7.68 0.56 6.43
CA VAL A 259 7.63 -0.90 6.56
C VAL A 259 8.87 -1.39 7.29
N VAL A 260 10.07 -0.94 6.89
CA VAL A 260 11.33 -1.29 7.55
C VAL A 260 11.31 -0.84 9.03
N SER A 261 10.81 0.36 9.31
CA SER A 261 10.65 0.85 10.68
C SER A 261 9.64 0.05 11.52
N ALA A 262 8.69 -0.65 10.89
CA ALA A 262 7.69 -1.46 11.59
C ALA A 262 8.18 -2.87 11.93
N MET A 263 9.19 -3.38 11.21
CA MET A 263 9.79 -4.70 11.42
C MET A 263 10.30 -4.92 12.86
N SER A 264 10.53 -6.19 13.23
CA SER A 264 11.22 -6.51 14.48
C SER A 264 12.66 -5.97 14.49
N PRO A 265 13.25 -5.70 15.67
CA PRO A 265 14.64 -5.21 15.76
C PRO A 265 15.67 -6.12 15.07
N GLN A 266 15.46 -7.45 15.13
CA GLN A 266 16.33 -8.42 14.47
C GLN A 266 16.27 -8.30 12.94
N SER A 267 15.08 -8.16 12.38
CA SER A 267 14.87 -7.96 10.94
C SER A 267 15.44 -6.62 10.48
N GLN A 268 15.25 -5.54 11.27
CA GLN A 268 15.85 -4.24 10.99
C GLN A 268 17.38 -4.34 10.92
N GLU A 269 18.00 -4.93 11.94
CA GLU A 269 19.45 -5.10 12.01
C GLU A 269 19.99 -5.89 10.81
N ARG A 270 19.30 -6.96 10.40
CA ARG A 270 19.65 -7.73 9.21
C ARG A 270 19.54 -6.88 7.93
N VAL A 271 18.40 -6.21 7.72
CA VAL A 271 18.14 -5.45 6.50
C VAL A 271 19.14 -4.30 6.34
N VAL A 272 19.42 -3.52 7.39
CA VAL A 272 20.34 -2.37 7.30
C VAL A 272 21.80 -2.73 7.03
N GLN A 273 22.17 -4.01 7.13
CA GLN A 273 23.52 -4.53 6.90
C GLN A 273 23.74 -5.08 5.48
N LEU A 274 22.66 -5.20 4.68
CA LEU A 274 22.70 -5.76 3.33
C LEU A 274 23.61 -4.97 2.38
N ALA A 275 24.19 -5.69 1.42
CA ALA A 275 25.18 -5.13 0.50
C ALA A 275 24.66 -3.96 -0.34
N PRO A 276 23.43 -3.97 -0.89
CA PRO A 276 22.91 -2.84 -1.67
C PRO A 276 22.79 -1.54 -0.85
N LEU A 277 22.58 -1.63 0.46
CA LEU A 277 22.53 -0.45 1.34
C LEU A 277 23.90 0.13 1.67
N ARG A 278 25.00 -0.51 1.25
CA ARG A 278 26.35 0.05 1.35
C ARG A 278 26.67 1.00 0.20
N ASP A 279 25.87 1.01 -0.86
CA ASP A 279 26.02 1.94 -1.97
C ASP A 279 25.67 3.38 -1.52
N GLU A 280 26.61 4.30 -1.71
CA GLU A 280 26.44 5.72 -1.35
C GLU A 280 25.28 6.37 -2.12
N ALA A 281 25.00 5.92 -3.36
CA ALA A 281 23.89 6.43 -4.16
C ALA A 281 22.54 6.03 -3.56
N VAL A 282 22.40 4.77 -3.13
CA VAL A 282 21.19 4.25 -2.47
C VAL A 282 20.97 4.97 -1.13
N GLN A 283 22.03 5.10 -0.31
CA GLN A 283 21.96 5.86 0.95
C GLN A 283 21.55 7.31 0.72
N ALA A 284 22.07 7.95 -0.33
CA ALA A 284 21.72 9.33 -0.66
C ALA A 284 20.26 9.48 -1.11
N ASN A 285 19.73 8.52 -1.86
CA ASN A 285 18.32 8.49 -2.23
C ASN A 285 17.41 8.31 -1.01
N ILE A 286 17.77 7.41 -0.09
CA ILE A 286 17.05 7.21 1.18
C ILE A 286 17.02 8.51 2.00
N LEU A 287 18.18 9.16 2.21
CA LEU A 287 18.27 10.38 3.02
C LEU A 287 17.54 11.56 2.37
N ARG A 288 17.62 11.71 1.04
CA ARG A 288 16.86 12.74 0.31
C ARG A 288 15.36 12.52 0.43
N THR A 289 14.92 11.26 0.37
CA THR A 289 13.52 10.89 0.56
C THR A 289 13.07 11.20 1.99
N ALA A 290 13.87 10.83 2.98
CA ALA A 290 13.58 11.10 4.38
C ALA A 290 13.48 12.59 4.67
N ASP A 291 14.33 13.40 4.04
CA ASP A 291 14.26 14.86 4.14
C ASP A 291 13.00 15.42 3.49
N LYS A 292 12.72 15.01 2.25
CA LYS A 292 11.56 15.48 1.47
C LYS A 292 10.22 15.14 2.12
N PHE A 293 10.12 13.99 2.76
CA PHE A 293 8.88 13.48 3.36
C PHE A 293 8.90 13.49 4.90
N GLU A 294 9.84 14.23 5.51
CA GLU A 294 9.95 14.42 6.96
C GLU A 294 10.06 13.09 7.75
N MET A 295 10.71 12.08 7.18
CA MET A 295 10.86 10.73 7.75
C MET A 295 12.15 10.54 8.55
N TRP A 296 12.85 11.61 8.92
CA TRP A 296 14.10 11.53 9.71
C TRP A 296 13.93 10.76 11.02
N GLY A 297 12.75 10.85 11.66
CA GLY A 297 12.42 10.07 12.86
C GLY A 297 12.37 8.56 12.64
N LEU A 298 12.10 8.11 11.40
CA LEU A 298 12.16 6.69 11.03
C LEU A 298 13.59 6.26 10.67
N VAL A 299 14.37 7.16 10.06
CA VAL A 299 15.71 6.84 9.55
C VAL A 299 16.79 6.86 10.63
N LEU A 300 16.77 7.81 11.57
CA LEU A 300 17.80 7.91 12.61
C LEU A 300 17.94 6.62 13.44
N PRO A 301 16.86 5.96 13.91
CA PRO A 301 16.95 4.67 14.60
C PRO A 301 17.55 3.55 13.74
N LEU A 302 17.27 3.54 12.44
CA LEU A 302 17.82 2.55 11.51
C LEU A 302 19.31 2.77 11.30
N VAL A 303 19.75 4.03 11.17
CA VAL A 303 21.18 4.38 11.07
C VAL A 303 21.94 3.99 12.35
N ALA A 304 21.28 4.05 13.52
CA ALA A 304 21.85 3.60 14.78
C ALA A 304 22.14 2.09 14.84
N GLN A 305 21.55 1.28 13.94
CA GLN A 305 21.79 -0.15 13.81
C GLN A 305 22.83 -0.49 12.73
N MET A 306 23.23 0.49 11.91
CA MET A 306 24.25 0.29 10.87
C MET A 306 25.66 0.15 11.46
N GLY A 307 26.54 -0.52 10.72
CA GLY A 307 27.98 -0.57 11.00
C GLY A 307 28.68 0.78 10.82
N ASP A 308 29.89 0.90 11.35
CA ASP A 308 30.64 2.17 11.43
C ASP A 308 30.96 2.78 10.05
N GLU A 309 31.30 1.94 9.07
CA GLU A 309 31.56 2.38 7.69
C GLU A 309 30.34 3.04 7.06
N ASN A 310 29.16 2.43 7.22
CA ASN A 310 27.90 2.96 6.71
C ASN A 310 27.50 4.26 7.42
N ARG A 311 27.69 4.37 8.74
CA ARG A 311 27.45 5.63 9.46
C ARG A 311 28.36 6.75 8.97
N SER A 312 29.61 6.43 8.66
CA SER A 312 30.55 7.38 8.08
C SER A 312 30.13 7.82 6.68
N ALA A 313 29.61 6.91 5.86
CA ALA A 313 29.06 7.25 4.54
C ALA A 313 27.82 8.14 4.66
N VAL A 314 26.86 7.79 5.53
CA VAL A 314 25.69 8.61 5.86
C VAL A 314 26.10 10.01 6.32
N ALA A 315 27.07 10.12 7.23
CA ALA A 315 27.56 11.42 7.70
C ALA A 315 28.15 12.27 6.56
N ARG A 316 28.90 11.66 5.63
CA ARG A 316 29.41 12.36 4.42
C ARG A 316 28.30 12.84 3.50
N ILE A 317 27.20 12.09 3.37
CA ILE A 317 26.05 12.50 2.56
C ILE A 317 25.35 13.67 3.23
N ILE A 318 25.05 13.58 4.53
CA ILE A 318 24.38 14.65 5.29
C ILE A 318 25.21 15.94 5.27
N ALA A 319 26.55 15.83 5.35
CA ALA A 319 27.43 16.98 5.28
C ALA A 319 27.33 17.76 3.95
N LYS A 320 26.84 17.14 2.86
CA LYS A 320 26.60 17.77 1.56
C LYS A 320 25.16 18.33 1.43
N MET A 321 24.26 18.03 2.37
CA MET A 321 22.87 18.50 2.35
C MET A 321 22.74 19.96 2.85
N PRO A 322 21.66 20.66 2.47
CA PRO A 322 21.39 22.01 2.96
C PRO A 322 21.22 22.08 4.49
N GLU A 323 21.37 23.28 5.05
CA GLU A 323 21.15 23.51 6.48
C GLU A 323 19.72 23.19 6.95
N SER A 324 18.74 23.41 6.07
CA SER A 324 17.35 23.04 6.37
C SER A 324 17.22 21.56 6.72
N SER A 325 17.97 20.67 6.06
CA SER A 325 17.92 19.24 6.33
C SER A 325 18.51 18.89 7.70
N MET A 326 19.58 19.58 8.13
CA MET A 326 20.12 19.44 9.49
C MET A 326 19.08 19.84 10.55
N ARG A 327 18.32 20.90 10.29
CA ARG A 327 17.25 21.34 11.19
C ARG A 327 16.15 20.30 11.32
N VAL A 328 15.66 19.74 10.21
CA VAL A 328 14.63 18.69 10.26
C VAL A 328 15.15 17.44 10.98
N ALA A 329 16.42 17.07 10.79
CA ALA A 329 17.04 15.97 11.53
C ALA A 329 17.14 16.25 13.05
N VAL A 330 17.47 17.49 13.44
CA VAL A 330 17.47 17.94 14.84
C VAL A 330 16.07 17.89 15.44
N ASP A 331 15.05 18.37 14.72
CA ASP A 331 13.66 18.34 15.16
C ASP A 331 13.17 16.89 15.35
N ALA A 332 13.54 15.99 14.43
CA ALA A 332 13.26 14.57 14.57
C ALA A 332 13.96 13.93 15.77
N ALA A 333 15.23 14.30 16.03
CA ALA A 333 15.96 13.82 17.20
C ALA A 333 15.38 14.34 18.52
N LEU A 334 14.87 15.57 18.53
CA LEU A 334 14.14 16.15 19.65
C LEU A 334 12.84 15.38 19.92
N ILE A 335 12.02 15.13 18.89
CA ILE A 335 10.74 14.43 19.05
C ILE A 335 10.94 12.96 19.47
N GLY A 336 11.93 12.28 18.89
CA GLY A 336 12.18 10.85 19.10
C GLY A 336 13.23 10.51 20.16
N GLU A 337 13.87 11.50 20.79
CA GLU A 337 15.06 11.32 21.65
C GLU A 337 16.18 10.52 20.96
N HIS A 338 16.46 10.83 19.69
CA HIS A 338 17.50 10.17 18.87
C HIS A 338 18.86 10.91 18.87
N TRP A 339 19.16 11.65 19.93
CA TRP A 339 20.35 12.48 20.05
C TRP A 339 21.66 11.71 19.93
N GLY A 340 21.76 10.53 20.54
CA GLY A 340 23.00 9.74 20.53
C GLY A 340 23.49 9.40 19.12
N ILE A 341 22.57 9.01 18.21
CA ILE A 341 22.95 8.73 16.82
C ILE A 341 23.18 10.01 16.03
N LEU A 342 22.37 11.05 16.22
CA LEU A 342 22.58 12.33 15.54
C LEU A 342 23.96 12.93 15.88
N LEU A 343 24.32 12.96 17.16
CA LEU A 343 25.64 13.42 17.60
C LEU A 343 26.77 12.54 17.08
N ASN A 344 26.58 11.22 17.01
CA ASN A 344 27.56 10.30 16.41
C ASN A 344 27.76 10.55 14.91
N LEU A 345 26.74 11.02 14.19
CA LEU A 345 26.87 11.41 12.79
C LEU A 345 27.56 12.77 12.68
N VAL A 346 27.13 13.76 13.47
CA VAL A 346 27.68 15.13 13.45
C VAL A 346 29.17 15.14 13.79
N SER A 347 29.63 14.32 14.74
CA SER A 347 31.06 14.22 15.09
C SER A 347 31.95 13.73 13.93
N ARG A 348 31.36 13.06 12.94
CA ARG A 348 32.05 12.60 11.72
C ARG A 348 32.01 13.62 10.57
N MET A 349 31.23 14.70 10.72
CA MET A 349 31.09 15.74 9.70
C MET A 349 32.21 16.79 9.82
N PRO A 350 32.48 17.57 8.76
CA PRO A 350 33.47 18.64 8.82
C PRO A 350 33.03 19.78 9.76
N ALA A 351 34.00 20.55 10.25
CA ALA A 351 33.79 21.57 11.30
C ALA A 351 32.71 22.62 10.98
N ASN A 352 32.55 22.99 9.70
CA ASN A 352 31.50 23.91 9.29
C ASN A 352 30.08 23.35 9.56
N LYS A 353 29.88 22.06 9.33
CA LYS A 353 28.61 21.36 9.59
C LYS A 353 28.38 21.11 11.07
N GLN A 354 29.44 20.89 11.84
CA GLN A 354 29.37 20.84 13.30
C GLN A 354 28.93 22.18 13.89
N ALA A 355 29.48 23.29 13.39
CA ALA A 355 29.09 24.64 13.80
C ALA A 355 27.62 24.96 13.46
N GLU A 356 27.15 24.54 12.28
CA GLU A 356 25.75 24.64 11.85
C GLU A 356 24.80 23.91 12.83
N PHE A 357 25.11 22.65 13.16
CA PHE A 357 24.37 21.88 14.17
C PHE A 357 24.35 22.60 15.53
N THR A 358 25.51 23.05 16.01
CA THR A 358 25.64 23.77 17.29
C THR A 358 24.78 25.05 17.28
N GLY A 359 24.73 25.79 16.18
CA GLY A 359 23.86 26.97 16.02
C GLY A 359 22.37 26.63 16.15
N ILE A 360 21.92 25.52 15.56
CA ILE A 360 20.53 25.05 15.67
C ILE A 360 20.20 24.67 17.12
N VAL A 361 21.08 23.93 17.80
CA VAL A 361 20.89 23.52 19.21
C VAL A 361 20.83 24.73 20.15
N TYR A 362 21.67 25.75 19.95
CA TYR A 362 21.57 26.99 20.72
C TYR A 362 20.25 27.74 20.47
N GLY A 363 19.70 27.66 19.27
CA GLY A 363 18.35 28.15 18.96
C GLY A 363 17.28 27.48 19.82
N LEU A 364 17.35 26.15 19.99
CA LEU A 364 16.45 25.41 20.89
C LEU A 364 16.60 25.83 22.36
N GLY A 365 17.81 26.22 22.77
CA GLY A 365 18.10 26.73 24.11
C GLY A 365 17.36 28.01 24.49
N GLN A 366 16.82 28.76 23.52
CA GLN A 366 15.93 29.89 23.80
C GLN A 366 14.56 29.45 24.36
N VAL A 367 14.15 28.22 24.06
CA VAL A 367 12.88 27.62 24.49
C VAL A 367 13.12 26.66 25.67
N ASP A 368 14.14 25.80 25.59
CA ASP A 368 14.51 24.85 26.65
C ASP A 368 16.03 24.88 26.94
N PRO A 369 16.47 25.70 27.91
CA PRO A 369 17.88 25.82 28.28
C PRO A 369 18.49 24.51 28.81
N ASN A 370 17.72 23.69 29.53
CA ASN A 370 18.22 22.46 30.15
C ASN A 370 18.53 21.40 29.09
N LEU A 371 17.65 21.28 28.09
CA LEU A 371 17.88 20.42 26.94
C LEU A 371 19.16 20.85 26.20
N CYS A 372 19.28 22.14 25.89
CA CYS A 372 20.46 22.67 25.21
C CYS A 372 21.75 22.34 25.98
N GLU A 373 21.77 22.55 27.30
CA GLU A 373 22.93 22.23 28.13
C GLU A 373 23.30 20.75 28.07
N ARG A 374 22.31 19.85 28.16
CA ARG A 374 22.49 18.40 28.01
C ARG A 374 23.16 18.06 26.67
N ILE A 375 22.56 18.50 25.57
CA ILE A 375 23.04 18.14 24.21
C ILE A 375 24.43 18.72 23.94
N ILE A 376 24.71 19.95 24.38
CA ILE A 376 26.04 20.57 24.22
C ILE A 376 27.10 19.81 25.04
N ASN A 377 26.78 19.36 26.25
CA ASN A 377 27.71 18.56 27.05
C ASN A 377 27.99 17.20 26.40
N GLU A 378 26.98 16.53 25.87
CA GLU A 378 27.14 15.29 25.11
C GLU A 378 27.95 15.50 23.82
N ALA A 379 27.70 16.60 23.10
CA ALA A 379 28.45 16.96 21.89
C ALA A 379 29.94 17.19 22.18
N LYS A 380 30.27 17.91 23.26
CA LYS A 380 31.66 18.11 23.72
C LYS A 380 32.35 16.78 24.05
N ALA A 381 31.65 15.86 24.70
CA ALA A 381 32.19 14.53 25.02
C ALA A 381 32.56 13.73 23.76
N LEU A 382 31.91 14.01 22.63
CA LEU A 382 32.18 13.42 21.32
C LEU A 382 33.17 14.23 20.46
N GLY A 383 33.76 15.30 21.01
CA GLY A 383 34.77 16.13 20.34
C GLY A 383 34.21 17.12 19.32
N ILE A 384 32.91 17.41 19.36
CA ILE A 384 32.27 18.40 18.50
C ILE A 384 32.60 19.81 19.00
N ASP A 385 32.97 20.74 18.11
CA ASP A 385 33.16 22.13 18.49
C ASP A 385 31.80 22.77 18.80
N THR A 386 31.60 23.09 20.08
CA THR A 386 30.39 23.75 20.58
C THR A 386 30.65 25.22 20.90
N SER A 387 31.74 25.81 20.41
CA SER A 387 31.99 27.23 20.60
C SER A 387 30.87 28.02 19.92
N PRO A 388 30.22 28.99 20.59
CA PRO A 388 29.17 29.76 19.95
C PRO A 388 29.74 30.46 18.72
N THR A 389 29.13 30.25 17.55
CA THR A 389 29.49 30.94 16.31
C THR A 389 29.31 32.43 16.52
N VAL A 390 30.41 33.15 16.72
CA VAL A 390 30.44 34.62 16.82
C VAL A 390 30.12 35.17 15.43
N GLY A 391 28.83 35.37 15.12
CA GLY A 391 28.42 36.05 13.89
C GLY A 391 27.10 35.59 13.29
N ALA A 392 25.97 35.94 13.92
CA ALA A 392 24.70 36.19 13.25
C ALA A 392 23.80 37.03 14.16
N SER A 393 24.27 38.24 14.45
CA SER A 393 23.46 39.30 15.05
C SER A 393 23.50 40.50 14.12
N ALA A 394 22.51 40.59 13.22
CA ALA A 394 21.91 41.81 12.67
C ALA A 394 20.72 41.39 11.80
#